data_AF-A0A936DK56-F1
#
_entry.id   AF-A0A936DK56-F1
#
_cell.length_a   1.000
_cell.length_b   1.000
_cell.length_c   1.000
_cell.angle_alpha   90.00
_cell.angle_beta   90.00
_cell.angle_gamma   90.00
#
_symmetry.space_group_name_H-M   'P 1'
#
loop_
_entity.id
_entity.type
_entity.pdbx_description
1 polymer ?
#
loop_
_entity_poly.entity_id
_entity_poly.type
_entity_poly.pdbx_seq_one_letter_code
_entity_poly.pdbx_strand_id
1 'polypeptide(L)'
;MVADIDNDGAAEILVVSNFQTLPNSPAVVAIRDVQERWIQARRIWNQHTYHVSNVREDGTIPQHETPSWQQLNTFRTNSQIEGGSVCQPAG
;
A
#
# COMPACT_ATOMS: atom_id res chain seq x y z
N MET A 1 -0.70 -7.90 0.07
CA MET A 1 -0.72 -6.45 -0.26
C MET A 1 0.71 -5.96 -0.39
N VAL A 2 0.95 -4.81 -1.04
CA VAL A 2 2.28 -4.22 -1.21
C VAL A 2 2.23 -2.79 -0.69
N ALA A 3 3.09 -2.44 0.28
CA ALA A 3 3.17 -1.13 0.90
C ALA A 3 4.53 -0.96 1.59
N ASP A 4 5.00 0.28 1.73
CA ASP A 4 6.12 0.64 2.62
C ASP A 4 5.58 0.62 4.07
N ILE A 5 5.91 -0.44 4.84
CA ILE A 5 5.32 -0.67 6.17
C ILE A 5 6.22 -0.23 7.32
N ASP A 6 7.53 -0.07 7.08
CA ASP A 6 8.51 0.35 8.09
C ASP A 6 9.13 1.72 7.81
N ASN A 7 8.70 2.41 6.75
CA ASN A 7 9.09 3.79 6.39
C ASN A 7 10.59 3.91 6.05
N ASP A 8 11.17 2.89 5.41
CA ASP A 8 12.56 2.94 4.94
C ASP A 8 12.70 3.35 3.46
N GLY A 9 11.58 3.51 2.76
CA GLY A 9 11.55 3.94 1.36
C GLY A 9 11.62 2.79 0.36
N ALA A 10 11.76 1.54 0.83
CA ALA A 10 11.44 0.36 0.05
C ALA A 10 9.98 -0.04 0.29
N ALA A 11 9.48 -0.94 -0.54
CA ALA A 11 8.16 -1.54 -0.34
C ALA A 11 8.33 -2.95 0.24
N GLU A 12 7.33 -3.42 0.98
CA GLU A 12 7.24 -4.80 1.45
C GLU A 12 6.01 -5.49 0.87
N ILE A 13 6.08 -6.81 0.79
CA ILE A 13 4.93 -7.65 0.45
C ILE A 13 4.41 -8.29 1.74
N LEU A 14 3.16 -7.99 2.08
CA LEU A 14 2.45 -8.63 3.18
C LEU A 14 1.58 -9.78 2.65
N VAL A 15 1.81 -10.98 3.16
CA VAL A 15 1.09 -12.21 2.80
C VAL A 15 0.42 -12.79 4.06
N VAL A 16 -0.81 -13.25 3.90
CA VAL A 16 -1.55 -13.93 4.97
C VAL A 16 -1.51 -15.44 4.76
N SER A 17 -1.39 -16.19 5.85
CA SER A 17 -1.44 -17.65 5.84
C SER A 17 -2.58 -18.17 6.72
N ASN A 18 -2.95 -19.43 6.52
CA ASN A 18 -3.94 -20.11 7.34
C ASN A 18 -3.30 -21.38 7.93
N PHE A 19 -3.44 -21.55 9.24
CA PHE A 19 -2.95 -22.72 9.98
C PHE A 19 -3.54 -24.05 9.49
N GLN A 20 -4.72 -24.03 8.86
CA GLN A 20 -5.36 -25.22 8.31
C GLN A 20 -4.64 -25.78 7.09
N THR A 21 -4.02 -24.92 6.27
CA THR A 21 -3.31 -25.32 5.04
C THR A 21 -1.80 -25.32 5.22
N LEU A 22 -1.28 -24.51 6.13
CA LEU A 22 0.14 -24.40 6.47
C LEU A 22 0.31 -24.43 8.00
N PRO A 23 0.35 -25.63 8.61
CA PRO A 23 0.55 -25.79 10.05
C PRO A 23 1.83 -25.10 10.50
N ASN A 24 1.81 -24.45 11.68
CA ASN A 24 2.93 -23.72 12.27
C ASN A 24 3.45 -22.51 11.47
N SER A 25 2.74 -22.06 10.43
CA SER A 25 3.11 -20.83 9.73
C SER A 25 2.61 -19.58 10.47
N PRO A 26 3.39 -18.49 10.50
CA PRO A 26 2.91 -17.21 11.00
C PRO A 26 1.67 -16.75 10.24
N ALA A 27 0.65 -16.23 10.94
CA ALA A 27 -0.59 -15.78 10.32
C ALA A 27 -0.38 -14.65 9.29
N VAL A 28 0.62 -13.81 9.53
CA VAL A 28 1.03 -12.71 8.65
C VAL A 28 2.53 -12.74 8.47
N VAL A 29 3.00 -12.60 7.24
CA VAL A 29 4.41 -12.58 6.86
C VAL A 29 4.68 -11.31 6.05
N ALA A 30 5.74 -10.58 6.41
CA ALA A 30 6.29 -9.50 5.60
C ALA A 30 7.54 -9.99 4.86
N ILE A 31 7.61 -9.70 3.56
CA ILE A 31 8.75 -10.04 2.69
C ILE A 31 9.35 -8.72 2.20
N ARG A 32 10.67 -8.57 2.36
CA ARG A 32 11.45 -7.40 1.90
C ARG A 32 12.57 -7.83 0.95
N ASP A 33 13.02 -6.93 0.09
CA ASP A 33 14.28 -7.12 -0.65
C ASP A 33 15.45 -6.83 0.29
N VAL A 34 16.41 -7.75 0.41
CA VAL A 34 17.56 -7.60 1.32
C VAL A 34 18.44 -6.38 1.00
N GLN A 35 18.34 -5.85 -0.23
CA GLN A 35 19.12 -4.70 -0.70
C GLN A 35 18.27 -3.43 -0.87
N GLU A 36 17.01 -3.41 -0.41
CA GLU A 36 16.12 -2.25 -0.51
C GLU A 36 15.89 -1.72 -1.93
N ARG A 37 15.85 -2.61 -2.93
CA ARG A 37 15.75 -2.20 -4.35
C ARG A 37 14.32 -2.03 -4.86
N TRP A 38 13.30 -2.37 -4.08
CA TRP A 38 11.92 -2.20 -4.53
C TRP A 38 11.52 -0.74 -4.45
N ILE A 39 10.95 -0.23 -5.56
CA ILE A 39 10.54 1.17 -5.66
C ILE A 39 9.51 1.47 -4.58
N GLN A 40 9.65 2.64 -3.96
CA GLN A 40 8.78 3.11 -2.91
C GLN A 40 7.30 3.00 -3.31
N ALA A 41 6.50 2.51 -2.37
CA ALA A 41 5.06 2.39 -2.48
C ALA A 41 4.39 3.25 -1.40
N ARG A 42 3.10 3.59 -1.57
CA ARG A 42 2.34 4.27 -0.51
C ARG A 42 2.31 3.42 0.76
N ARG A 43 2.23 4.07 1.92
CA ARG A 43 2.24 3.41 3.25
C ARG A 43 0.87 2.93 3.69
N ILE A 44 -0.15 3.13 2.87
CA ILE A 44 -1.53 2.91 3.25
C ILE A 44 -2.28 2.00 2.27
N TRP A 45 -2.91 0.99 2.86
CA TRP A 45 -3.91 0.14 2.23
C TRP A 45 -5.00 -0.17 3.26
N ASN A 46 -6.04 0.67 3.31
CA ASN A 46 -7.01 0.63 4.42
C ASN A 46 -8.18 -0.36 4.23
N GLN A 47 -8.44 -0.82 3.00
CA GLN A 47 -9.60 -1.65 2.71
C GLN A 47 -9.38 -2.62 1.55
N HIS A 48 -10.23 -3.65 1.46
CA HIS A 48 -10.17 -4.62 0.38
C HIS A 48 -10.38 -3.95 -0.98
N THR A 49 -11.40 -3.11 -1.14
CA THR A 49 -11.69 -2.32 -2.34
C THR A 49 -10.80 -1.08 -2.41
N TYR A 50 -9.49 -1.25 -2.42
CA TYR A 50 -8.55 -0.14 -2.42
C TYR A 50 -8.46 0.55 -3.79
N HIS A 51 -8.47 1.87 -3.76
CA HIS A 51 -8.17 2.77 -4.87
C HIS A 51 -7.48 4.01 -4.28
N VAL A 52 -6.43 4.49 -4.92
CA VAL A 52 -5.54 5.50 -4.34
C VAL A 52 -6.26 6.77 -3.85
N SER A 53 -7.36 7.15 -4.50
CA SER A 53 -8.19 8.31 -4.14
C SER A 53 -9.04 8.13 -2.87
N ASN A 54 -9.20 6.91 -2.35
CA ASN A 54 -10.14 6.60 -1.25
C ASN A 54 -9.64 7.02 0.14
N VAL A 55 -8.32 7.13 0.29
CA VAL A 55 -7.66 7.40 1.56
C VAL A 55 -6.38 8.19 1.30
N ARG A 56 -6.14 9.23 2.10
CA ARG A 56 -4.90 10.03 2.06
C ARG A 56 -3.77 9.33 2.82
N GLU A 57 -2.52 9.73 2.60
CA GLU A 57 -1.36 9.17 3.32
C GLU A 57 -1.44 9.36 4.85
N ASP A 58 -2.13 10.41 5.32
CA ASP A 58 -2.36 10.67 6.75
C ASP A 58 -3.50 9.80 7.35
N GLY A 59 -4.10 8.92 6.56
CA GLY A 59 -5.22 8.07 6.97
C GLY A 59 -6.59 8.74 6.95
N THR A 60 -6.69 10.02 6.57
CA THR A 60 -7.99 10.70 6.46
C THR A 60 -8.77 10.25 5.22
N ILE A 61 -10.09 10.17 5.37
CA ILE A 61 -11.01 9.86 4.28
C ILE A 61 -11.48 11.17 3.63
N PRO A 62 -11.31 11.35 2.30
CA PRO A 62 -11.88 12.50 1.60
C PRO A 62 -13.41 12.49 1.69
N GLN A 63 -14.01 13.62 2.10
CA GLN A 63 -15.47 13.78 2.09
C GLN A 63 -16.05 13.65 0.67
N HIS A 64 -15.31 14.14 -0.32
CA HIS A 64 -15.62 13.99 -1.74
C HIS A 64 -14.41 13.38 -2.42
N GLU A 65 -14.51 12.09 -2.68
CA GLU A 65 -13.47 11.36 -3.40
C GLU A 65 -13.43 11.77 -4.88
N THR A 66 -12.23 12.01 -5.42
CA THR A 66 -12.05 12.14 -6.86
C THR A 66 -12.20 10.77 -7.53
N PRO A 67 -13.00 10.65 -8.60
CA PRO A 67 -13.16 9.38 -9.30
C PRO A 67 -11.83 8.77 -9.76
N SER A 68 -11.46 7.59 -9.23
CA SER A 68 -10.18 6.93 -9.55
C SER A 68 -9.95 6.76 -11.06
N TRP A 69 -11.02 6.45 -11.81
CA TRP A 69 -10.97 6.25 -13.27
C TRP A 69 -10.68 7.53 -14.07
N GLN A 70 -10.81 8.71 -13.46
CA GLN A 70 -10.45 10.00 -14.07
C GLN A 70 -9.02 10.42 -13.73
N GLN A 71 -8.35 9.70 -12.83
CA GLN A 71 -6.96 9.97 -12.42
C GLN A 71 -6.04 8.80 -12.80
N LEU A 72 -5.68 7.97 -11.83
CA LEU A 72 -4.72 6.88 -12.02
C LEU A 72 -5.33 5.70 -12.79
N ASN A 73 -6.66 5.59 -12.78
CA ASN A 73 -7.39 4.52 -13.45
C ASN A 73 -6.89 3.12 -13.06
N THR A 74 -6.64 2.94 -11.77
CA THR A 74 -6.16 1.69 -11.19
C THR A 74 -7.08 1.21 -10.06
N PHE A 75 -7.06 -0.09 -9.81
CA PHE A 75 -7.80 -0.74 -8.73
C PHE A 75 -6.95 -1.82 -8.07
N ARG A 76 -6.86 -1.81 -6.73
CA ARG A 76 -5.99 -2.73 -5.96
C ARG A 76 -4.54 -2.75 -6.46
N THR A 77 -4.02 -1.58 -6.78
CA THR A 77 -2.60 -1.39 -7.04
C THR A 77 -2.10 -0.28 -6.14
N ASN A 78 -0.85 -0.37 -5.74
CA ASN A 78 -0.18 0.77 -5.13
C ASN A 78 0.26 1.74 -6.26
N SER A 79 0.28 3.05 -5.99
CA SER A 79 0.80 4.03 -6.94
C SER A 79 2.30 4.21 -6.72
N GLN A 80 3.04 4.33 -7.82
CA GLN A 80 4.45 4.70 -7.76
C GLN A 80 4.60 6.13 -7.24
N ILE A 81 5.62 6.37 -6.42
CA ILE A 81 5.94 7.70 -5.88
C ILE A 81 6.80 8.50 -6.88
N GLU A 82 6.42 8.51 -8.15
CA GLU A 82 7.12 9.31 -9.15
C GLU A 82 6.45 10.68 -9.27
N GLY A 83 7.17 11.76 -8.92
CA GLY A 83 6.67 13.13 -9.04
C GLY A 83 5.90 13.70 -7.84
N GLY A 84 5.82 12.99 -6.71
CA GLY A 84 5.42 13.55 -5.41
C GLY A 84 3.94 13.96 -5.24
N SER A 85 3.09 13.85 -6.26
CA SER A 85 1.71 14.37 -6.21
C SER A 85 0.73 13.54 -5.36
N VAL A 86 1.02 12.25 -5.13
CA VAL A 86 0.12 11.30 -4.45
C VAL A 86 0.60 10.96 -3.04
N CYS A 87 1.86 11.28 -2.70
CA CYS A 87 2.55 10.78 -1.51
C CYS A 87 3.11 11.91 -0.62
N GLN A 88 2.48 13.09 -0.63
CA GLN A 88 2.82 14.12 0.35
C GLN A 88 2.06 13.82 1.65
N PRO A 89 2.75 13.66 2.80
CA PRO A 89 2.06 13.77 4.08
C PRO A 89 1.42 15.16 4.15
N ALA A 90 0.16 15.23 4.59
CA ALA A 90 -0.45 16.52 4.88
C ALA A 90 0.42 17.22 5.94
N GLY A 91 0.81 18.47 5.64
CA GLY A 91 1.55 19.32 6.58
C GLY A 91 0.73 19.70 7.81
#